data_AF-W7Y0K9-F1
#
_entry.id   AF-W7Y0K9-F1
#
_cell.length_a   1.000
_cell.length_b   1.000
_cell.length_c   1.000
_cell.angle_alpha   90.00
_cell.angle_beta   90.00
_cell.angle_gamma   90.00
#
_symmetry.space_group_name_H-M   'P 1'
#
loop_
_entity.id
_entity.type
_entity.pdbx_description
1 polymer ?
#
loop_
_entity_poly.entity_id
_entity_poly.type
_entity_poly.pdbx_seq_one_letter_code
_entity_poly.pdbx_strand_id
1 'polypeptide(L)'
;MNACGIKTKLELKPFRMKTEVFGDYYLAVLPSKSSLEWVEEEKDDIVRDMYFDQGKLEAVLMKNDGSRSKIYQTALMEKWTRERINRELPL
;
A
#
# COMPACT_ATOMS: atom_id res chain seq x y z
N MET A 1 -16.75 -15.36 15.83
CA MET A 1 -18.23 -15.28 15.85
C MET A 1 -18.60 -14.22 16.88
N ASN A 2 -19.02 -13.05 16.44
CA ASN A 2 -19.74 -12.05 17.25
C ASN A 2 -21.24 -12.22 16.98
N ALA A 3 -22.07 -11.95 17.97
CA ALA A 3 -23.46 -12.42 18.09
C ALA A 3 -24.48 -11.80 17.09
N CYS A 4 -24.09 -11.41 15.88
CA CYS A 4 -24.96 -10.72 14.92
C CYS A 4 -24.79 -11.14 13.45
N GLY A 5 -24.48 -12.41 13.17
CA GLY A 5 -24.78 -13.08 11.88
C GLY A 5 -24.21 -12.51 10.57
N ILE A 6 -23.45 -11.42 10.58
CA ILE A 6 -22.84 -10.84 9.38
C ILE A 6 -21.49 -11.52 9.16
N LYS A 7 -21.27 -12.09 7.97
CA LYS A 7 -19.94 -12.47 7.50
C LYS A 7 -19.13 -11.20 7.27
N THR A 8 -18.52 -10.67 8.32
CA THR A 8 -17.49 -9.64 8.17
C THR A 8 -16.29 -10.30 7.48
N LYS A 9 -16.18 -10.12 6.16
CA LYS A 9 -14.92 -10.37 5.45
C LYS A 9 -13.90 -9.36 6.00
N LEU A 10 -13.08 -9.80 6.94
CA LEU A 10 -11.87 -9.09 7.33
C LEU A 10 -10.85 -9.23 6.19
N GLU A 11 -11.03 -8.44 5.14
CA GLU A 11 -10.00 -8.15 4.14
C GLU A 11 -9.34 -6.84 4.62
N LEU A 12 -8.14 -6.80 5.21
CA LEU A 12 -6.94 -7.60 5.08
C LEU A 12 -6.28 -7.84 6.45
N LYS A 13 -5.68 -9.02 6.66
CA LYS A 13 -4.36 -9.11 7.31
C LYS A 13 -3.54 -10.26 6.71
N PRO A 14 -2.59 -9.97 5.82
CA PRO A 14 -1.28 -10.59 5.89
C PRO A 14 -0.22 -9.54 6.21
N PHE A 15 0.85 -10.03 6.80
CA PHE A 15 1.80 -9.28 7.60
C PHE A 15 2.46 -8.10 6.90
N ARG A 16 2.77 -7.11 7.76
CA ARG A 16 3.97 -6.28 7.66
C ARG A 16 5.18 -7.20 7.43
N MET A 17 5.65 -7.35 6.19
CA MET A 17 7.09 -7.54 6.03
C MET A 17 7.72 -6.19 6.33
N LYS A 18 7.92 -5.90 7.62
CA LYS A 18 8.82 -4.86 8.08
C LYS A 18 10.14 -5.56 8.28
N THR A 19 10.95 -5.54 7.25
CA THR A 19 12.27 -6.12 7.30
C THR A 19 13.22 -4.99 6.97
N GLU A 20 14.12 -4.72 7.90
CA GLU A 20 15.30 -3.91 7.66
C GLU A 20 16.34 -4.86 7.07
N VAL A 21 16.56 -4.80 5.76
CA VAL A 21 17.65 -5.56 5.11
C VAL A 21 18.80 -4.60 4.97
N PHE A 22 19.90 -4.82 5.70
CA PHE A 22 21.10 -3.96 5.64
C PHE A 22 20.83 -2.45 5.86
N GLY A 23 19.80 -2.11 6.65
CA GLY A 23 19.41 -0.71 6.92
C GLY A 23 18.28 -0.17 6.04
N ASP A 24 17.89 -0.91 5.00
CA ASP A 24 16.78 -0.53 4.12
C ASP A 24 15.43 -1.04 4.64
N TYR A 25 14.44 -0.16 4.70
CA TYR A 25 13.07 -0.49 5.07
C TYR A 25 12.26 -0.87 3.83
N TYR A 26 11.53 -1.98 3.90
CA TYR A 26 10.56 -2.36 2.87
C TYR A 26 9.15 -2.46 3.45
N LEU A 27 8.15 -2.11 2.64
CA LEU A 27 6.75 -2.54 2.86
C LEU A 27 6.15 -2.97 1.52
N ALA A 28 5.52 -4.13 1.52
CA ALA A 28 4.96 -4.75 0.32
C ALA A 28 3.53 -5.22 0.57
N VAL A 29 2.62 -4.84 -0.31
CA VAL A 29 1.28 -5.40 -0.49
C VAL A 29 1.15 -5.70 -1.97
N LEU A 30 1.10 -6.98 -2.31
CA LEU A 30 1.19 -7.45 -3.69
C LEU A 30 -0.16 -7.31 -4.43
N PRO A 31 -0.14 -7.03 -5.74
CA PRO A 31 -1.35 -6.93 -6.53
C PRO A 31 -2.04 -8.30 -6.64
N SER A 32 -3.38 -8.31 -6.56
CA SER A 32 -4.18 -9.54 -6.67
C SER A 32 -4.38 -10.00 -8.12
N LYS A 33 -4.05 -9.15 -9.10
CA LYS A 33 -4.19 -9.36 -10.54
C LYS A 33 -3.00 -8.73 -11.28
N SER A 34 -2.66 -9.23 -12.45
CA SER A 34 -1.59 -8.68 -13.29
C SER A 34 -2.02 -7.47 -14.13
N SER A 35 -3.32 -7.23 -14.30
CA SER A 35 -3.89 -6.21 -15.19
C SER A 35 -4.08 -4.83 -14.54
N LEU A 36 -3.37 -4.53 -13.46
CA LEU A 36 -3.50 -3.26 -12.75
C LEU A 36 -2.66 -2.18 -13.44
N GLU A 37 -3.14 -0.93 -13.37
CA GLU A 37 -2.33 0.21 -13.79
C GLU A 37 -1.17 0.37 -12.81
N TRP A 38 0.07 0.36 -13.31
CA TRP A 38 1.28 0.47 -12.51
C TRP A 38 1.89 1.86 -12.66
N VAL A 39 2.27 2.44 -11.53
CA VAL A 39 2.98 3.71 -11.44
C VAL A 39 4.19 3.52 -10.53
N GLU A 40 5.37 3.78 -11.07
CA GLU A 40 6.63 3.83 -10.33
C GLU A 40 7.00 5.29 -10.08
N GLU A 41 7.37 5.61 -8.84
CA GLU A 41 7.90 6.90 -8.48
C GLU A 41 9.12 6.74 -7.56
N GLU A 42 10.17 7.49 -7.87
CA GLU A 42 11.45 7.44 -7.18
C GLU A 42 11.90 8.86 -6.85
N LYS A 43 12.36 9.06 -5.62
CA LYS A 43 13.02 10.30 -5.20
C LYS A 43 14.00 10.02 -4.06
N ASP A 44 15.23 10.48 -4.25
CA ASP A 44 16.35 10.20 -3.35
C ASP A 44 16.54 8.69 -3.18
N ASP A 45 16.35 8.15 -1.98
CA ASP A 45 16.44 6.69 -1.71
C ASP A 45 15.05 6.07 -1.49
N ILE A 46 13.98 6.85 -1.70
CA ILE A 46 12.60 6.37 -1.59
C ILE A 46 12.13 5.92 -2.97
N VAL A 47 11.73 4.65 -3.04
CA VAL A 47 11.10 4.06 -4.23
C VAL A 47 9.70 3.62 -3.84
N ARG A 48 8.72 3.88 -4.72
CA ARG A 48 7.37 3.33 -4.60
C ARG A 48 6.83 2.83 -5.93
N ASP A 49 6.37 1.59 -5.93
CA ASP A 49 5.52 1.03 -6.96
C ASP A 49 4.10 0.99 -6.46
N MET A 50 3.17 1.61 -7.19
CA MET A 50 1.75 1.65 -6.86
C MET A 50 0.96 0.99 -7.97
N TYR A 51 -0.03 0.18 -7.58
CA TYR A 51 -0.91 -0.51 -8.51
C TYR A 51 -2.35 -0.08 -8.28
N PHE A 52 -3.01 0.35 -9.35
CA PHE A 52 -4.37 0.88 -9.32
C PHE A 52 -5.34 -0.03 -10.07
N ASP A 53 -6.50 -0.30 -9.47
CA ASP A 53 -7.67 -0.87 -10.13
C ASP A 53 -8.74 0.23 -10.22
N GLN A 54 -9.17 0.56 -11.44
CA GLN A 54 -10.15 1.63 -11.69
C GLN A 54 -9.80 2.95 -10.99
N GLY A 55 -8.52 3.32 -10.99
CA GLY A 55 -8.01 4.55 -10.37
C GLY A 55 -7.90 4.51 -8.84
N LYS A 56 -8.09 3.36 -8.21
CA LYS A 56 -7.99 3.17 -6.76
C LYS A 56 -6.83 2.26 -6.39
N LEU A 57 -6.09 2.64 -5.34
CA LEU A 57 -4.92 1.89 -4.89
C LEU A 57 -5.30 0.49 -4.41
N GLU A 58 -4.72 -0.53 -5.03
CA GLU A 58 -4.89 -1.94 -4.68
C GLU A 58 -3.64 -2.56 -4.04
N ALA A 59 -2.46 -2.13 -4.49
CA ALA A 59 -1.19 -2.68 -4.05
C ALA A 59 -0.09 -1.61 -4.04
N VAL A 60 0.92 -1.84 -3.20
CA VAL A 60 2.08 -0.95 -3.07
C VAL A 60 3.33 -1.73 -2.71
N LEU A 61 4.44 -1.44 -3.34
CA LEU A 61 5.79 -1.78 -2.89
C LEU A 61 6.48 -0.47 -2.56
N MET A 62 7.11 -0.37 -1.39
CA MET A 62 7.84 0.83 -0.98
C MET A 62 9.17 0.46 -0.36
N LYS A 63 10.19 1.26 -0.66
CA LYS A 63 11.54 1.22 -0.09
C LYS A 63 11.81 2.52 0.66
N ASN A 64 12.45 2.43 1.82
CA ASN A 64 13.02 3.50 2.64
C ASN A 64 12.08 4.64 3.07
N ASP A 65 10.77 4.40 3.03
CA ASP A 65 9.72 5.35 3.49
C ASP A 65 8.97 4.86 4.74
N GLY A 66 9.70 4.24 5.67
CA GLY A 66 9.11 3.53 6.82
C GLY A 66 8.25 4.39 7.75
N SER A 67 8.55 5.68 7.86
CA SER A 67 7.79 6.65 8.67
C SER A 67 6.34 6.80 8.21
N ARG A 68 6.09 6.69 6.90
CA ARG A 68 4.76 6.83 6.28
C ARG A 68 4.04 5.50 6.06
N SER A 69 4.62 4.37 6.48
CA SER A 69 4.05 3.01 6.35
C SER A 69 2.64 2.82 6.91
N LYS A 70 2.22 3.65 7.88
CA LYS A 70 0.84 3.64 8.40
C LYS A 70 -0.13 4.37 7.49
N ILE A 71 0.30 5.45 6.84
CA ILE A 71 -0.52 6.19 5.89
C ILE A 71 -0.75 5.36 4.63
N TYR A 72 0.26 4.65 4.13
CA TYR A 72 0.07 3.69 3.01
C TYR A 72 -0.91 2.57 3.37
N GLN A 73 -0.90 2.07 4.60
CA GLN A 73 -1.92 1.10 5.05
C GLN A 73 -3.33 1.69 4.98
N THR A 74 -3.50 2.94 5.46
CA THR A 74 -4.77 3.65 5.33
C THR A 74 -5.16 3.85 3.87
N ALA A 75 -4.22 4.24 3.01
CA ALA A 75 -4.47 4.45 1.59
C ALA A 75 -4.96 3.18 0.87
N LEU A 76 -4.40 2.03 1.21
CA LEU A 76 -4.84 0.71 0.71
C LEU A 76 -6.22 0.33 1.23
N MET A 77 -6.47 0.54 2.53
CA MET A 77 -7.76 0.18 3.17
C MET A 77 -8.90 1.06 2.66
N GLU A 78 -8.65 2.35 2.50
CA GLU A 78 -9.62 3.34 2.02
C GLU A 78 -9.66 3.47 0.50
N LYS A 79 -8.82 2.72 -0.23
CA LYS A 79 -8.77 2.70 -1.70
C LYS A 79 -8.57 4.10 -2.30
N TRP A 80 -7.52 4.80 -1.83
CA TRP A 80 -7.22 6.16 -2.26
C TRP A 80 -6.97 6.26 -3.76
N THR A 81 -7.33 7.39 -4.34
CA THR A 81 -7.00 7.71 -5.73
C THR A 81 -5.58 8.27 -5.84
N ARG A 82 -5.03 8.25 -7.05
CA ARG A 82 -3.72 8.82 -7.35
C ARG A 82 -3.61 10.30 -6.94
N GLU A 83 -4.64 11.09 -7.18
CA GLU A 83 -4.67 12.52 -6.84
C GLU A 83 -4.57 12.74 -5.33
N ARG A 84 -5.27 11.91 -4.54
CA ARG A 84 -5.20 11.97 -3.08
C ARG A 84 -3.82 11.59 -2.57
N ILE A 85 -3.22 10.53 -3.13
CA ILE A 85 -1.86 10.11 -2.80
C ILE A 85 -0.86 11.22 -3.12
N ASN A 86 -0.93 11.85 -4.28
CA ASN A 86 -0.01 12.93 -4.65
C ASN A 86 -0.11 14.16 -3.73
N ARG A 87 -1.31 14.41 -3.19
CA ARG A 87 -1.55 15.50 -2.24
C ARG A 87 -1.08 15.17 -0.82
N GLU A 88 -1.35 13.97 -0.32
CA GLU A 88 -1.12 13.58 1.08
C GLU A 88 0.22 12.89 1.31
N LEU A 89 0.77 12.26 0.26
CA LEU A 89 2.04 11.55 0.26
C LEU A 89 2.89 12.03 -0.93
N PRO A 90 3.29 13.31 -0.98
CA PRO A 90 4.23 13.75 -2.00
C PRO A 90 5.59 13.07 -1.77
N LEU A 91 6.26 12.68 -2.86
CA LEU A 91 7.68 12.38 -2.80
C LEU A 91 8.48 13.67 -2.89
#